data_AF-A0A9P0QST1-F1
#
_entry.id   AF-A0A9P0QST1-F1
#
_cell.length_a   1.000
_cell.length_b   1.000
_cell.length_c   1.000
_cell.angle_alpha   90.00
_cell.angle_beta   90.00
_cell.angle_gamma   90.00
#
_symmetry.space_group_name_H-M   'P 1'
#
loop_
_entity.id
_entity.type
_entity.pdbx_description
1 polymer ?
#
loop_
_entity_poly.entity_id
_entity_poly.type
_entity_poly.pdbx_seq_one_letter_code
_entity_poly.pdbx_strand_id
1 'polypeptide(L)'
;MASSNGNVKIPINEPGEGKKRGQIEEFYDFNEGPGIQHVAIRTKNILATVKSLYSRGIEFNTMTSSYYDDLKKRLERDGVLILEDLNELRKLNILVDYDPNSRNKKTNVCNYILQIFTKPFSDRPTLFFEVIQRRHHNGFGKGTFKGLFESIEAQQMKRGTLTDRI
;
A
#
# COMPACT_ATOMS: atom_id res chain seq x y z
N MET A 1 11.17 -12.52 -0.14
CA MET A 1 12.23 -13.17 0.66
C MET A 1 12.57 -12.34 1.88
N ALA A 2 13.10 -12.94 2.96
CA ALA A 2 13.59 -12.23 4.14
C ALA A 2 14.95 -12.81 4.57
N SER A 3 15.85 -11.98 5.09
CA SER A 3 17.10 -12.44 5.70
C SER A 3 16.82 -13.27 6.95
N SER A 4 17.78 -14.11 7.36
CA SER A 4 17.68 -14.99 8.54
C SER A 4 17.33 -14.25 9.83
N ASN A 5 17.81 -13.00 9.97
CA ASN A 5 17.50 -12.12 11.10
C ASN A 5 16.26 -11.24 10.89
N GLY A 6 15.56 -11.37 9.75
CA GLY A 6 14.34 -10.63 9.43
C GLY A 6 14.51 -9.13 9.16
N ASN A 7 15.75 -8.62 9.17
CA ASN A 7 16.05 -7.20 9.00
C ASN A 7 15.95 -6.74 7.53
N VAL A 8 16.28 -7.62 6.59
CA VAL A 8 16.20 -7.34 5.16
C VAL A 8 15.01 -8.13 4.61
N LYS A 9 14.09 -7.42 3.95
CA LYS A 9 12.94 -8.03 3.28
C LYS A 9 12.89 -7.52 1.86
N ILE A 10 12.99 -8.43 0.90
CA ILE A 10 12.97 -8.12 -0.53
C ILE A 10 11.81 -8.90 -1.14
N PRO A 11 10.63 -8.27 -1.29
CA PRO A 11 9.56 -8.80 -2.14
C PRO A 11 10.07 -8.89 -3.58
N ILE A 12 9.84 -10.02 -4.23
CA ILE A 12 10.12 -10.23 -5.65
C ILE A 12 8.78 -10.55 -6.30
N ASN A 13 8.40 -9.77 -7.30
CA ASN A 13 7.16 -9.91 -8.02
C ASN A 13 7.47 -10.27 -9.47
N GLU A 14 6.66 -11.13 -10.06
CA GLU A 14 6.66 -11.45 -11.47
C GLU A 14 5.26 -11.19 -12.07
N PRO A 15 5.15 -11.01 -13.40
CA PRO A 15 3.86 -10.97 -14.06
C PRO A 15 2.99 -12.18 -13.70
N GLY A 16 1.81 -11.94 -13.14
CA GLY A 16 0.82 -12.99 -12.94
C GLY A 16 0.05 -13.28 -14.22
N GLU A 17 -0.56 -14.46 -14.35
CA GLU A 17 -1.50 -14.75 -15.43
C GLU A 17 -2.83 -14.02 -15.21
N GLY A 18 -3.29 -13.27 -16.20
CA GLY A 18 -4.52 -12.49 -16.13
C GLY A 18 -5.05 -12.12 -17.51
N LYS A 19 -6.34 -11.76 -17.61
CA LYS A 19 -6.95 -11.34 -18.90
C LYS A 19 -6.39 -10.02 -19.42
N LYS A 20 -5.97 -9.15 -18.51
CA LYS A 20 -5.40 -7.84 -18.80
C LYS A 20 -3.93 -7.80 -18.44
N ARG A 21 -3.22 -6.92 -19.12
CA ARG A 21 -1.81 -6.63 -18.87
C ARG A 21 -1.63 -6.10 -17.45
N GLY A 22 -0.71 -6.68 -16.69
CA GLY A 22 -0.50 -6.35 -15.27
C GLY A 22 0.49 -5.21 -15.04
N GLN A 23 0.45 -4.60 -13.86
CA GLN A 23 1.41 -3.55 -13.45
C GLN A 23 2.88 -3.98 -13.48
N ILE A 24 3.17 -5.26 -13.25
CA ILE A 24 4.54 -5.76 -13.29
C ILE A 24 5.06 -5.82 -14.73
N GLU A 25 4.18 -6.11 -15.69
CA GLU A 25 4.50 -6.07 -17.12
C GLU A 25 4.66 -4.62 -17.60
N GLU A 26 3.82 -3.69 -17.14
CA GLU A 26 4.01 -2.25 -17.40
C GLU A 26 5.38 -1.79 -16.88
N PHE A 27 5.71 -2.12 -15.63
CA PHE A 27 7.02 -1.79 -15.08
C PHE A 27 8.15 -2.34 -15.96
N TYR A 28 8.08 -3.61 -16.35
CA TYR A 28 9.13 -4.26 -17.14
C TYR A 28 9.39 -3.54 -18.47
N ASP A 29 8.35 -3.17 -19.21
CA ASP A 29 8.50 -2.48 -20.50
C ASP A 29 9.12 -1.09 -20.34
N PHE A 30 8.63 -0.31 -19.38
CA PHE A 30 9.12 1.07 -19.17
C PHE A 30 10.50 1.12 -18.50
N ASN A 31 10.83 0.08 -17.73
CA ASN A 31 12.14 -0.08 -17.08
C ASN A 31 13.16 -0.79 -17.99
N GLU A 32 12.73 -1.32 -19.15
CA GLU A 32 13.58 -2.06 -20.09
C GLU A 32 14.23 -3.29 -19.45
N GLY A 33 13.52 -3.95 -18.51
CA GLY A 33 14.01 -5.13 -17.79
C GLY A 33 13.64 -5.16 -16.30
N PRO A 34 14.19 -6.12 -15.53
CA PRO A 34 13.98 -6.22 -14.10
C PRO A 34 14.61 -5.04 -13.35
N GLY A 35 14.04 -4.66 -12.21
CA GLY A 35 14.51 -3.52 -11.42
C GLY A 35 13.79 -3.34 -10.09
N ILE A 36 14.18 -2.28 -9.37
CA ILE A 36 13.56 -1.90 -8.10
C ILE A 36 12.30 -1.08 -8.42
N GLN A 37 11.13 -1.65 -8.14
CA GLN A 37 9.86 -0.95 -8.32
C GLN A 37 9.59 0.06 -7.21
N HIS A 38 9.82 -0.32 -5.95
CA HIS A 38 9.63 0.61 -4.84
C HIS A 38 10.55 0.36 -3.65
N VAL A 39 10.74 1.41 -2.86
CA VAL A 39 11.45 1.38 -1.58
C VAL A 39 10.52 1.84 -0.47
N ALA A 40 10.38 1.01 0.58
CA ALA A 40 9.55 1.30 1.73
C ALA A 40 10.34 1.96 2.87
N ILE A 41 9.91 3.16 3.27
CA ILE A 41 10.53 3.98 4.31
C ILE A 41 9.66 3.92 5.58
N ARG A 42 10.24 3.39 6.66
CA ARG A 42 9.52 3.22 7.92
C ARG A 42 9.45 4.52 8.73
N THR A 43 8.26 4.84 9.26
CA THR A 43 8.03 5.92 10.20
C THR A 43 7.35 5.44 11.49
N LYS A 44 7.48 6.23 12.57
CA LYS A 44 6.78 6.03 13.84
C LYS A 44 5.50 6.87 13.95
N ASN A 45 5.29 7.83 13.05
CA ASN A 45 4.09 8.67 12.99
C ASN A 45 3.74 8.98 11.53
N ILE A 46 2.99 8.07 10.90
CA ILE A 46 2.64 8.16 9.49
C ILE A 46 1.76 9.37 9.18
N LEU A 47 0.84 9.76 10.08
CA LEU A 47 -0.01 10.93 9.87
C LEU A 47 0.84 12.20 9.74
N ALA A 48 1.79 12.42 10.65
CA ALA A 48 2.69 13.58 10.60
C ALA A 48 3.65 13.51 9.40
N THR A 49 4.23 12.32 9.13
CA THR A 49 5.14 12.13 7.99
C THR A 49 4.43 12.43 6.66
N VAL A 50 3.25 11.85 6.44
CA VAL A 50 2.51 12.01 5.18
C VAL A 50 2.01 13.45 5.01
N LYS A 51 1.52 14.10 6.08
CA LYS A 51 1.17 15.54 6.04
C LYS A 51 2.37 16.41 5.61
N SER A 52 3.55 16.14 6.18
CA SER A 52 4.78 16.86 5.82
C SER A 52 5.16 16.62 4.35
N LEU A 53 5.05 15.39 3.87
CA LEU A 53 5.36 15.05 2.46
C LEU A 53 4.38 15.72 1.49
N TYR A 54 3.07 15.73 1.78
CA TYR A 54 2.09 16.49 1.00
C TYR A 54 2.45 17.99 0.97
N SER A 55 2.80 18.58 2.11
CA SER A 55 3.19 20.00 2.18
C SER A 55 4.45 20.35 1.38
N ARG A 56 5.25 19.35 1.03
CA ARG A 56 6.48 19.46 0.23
C ARG A 56 6.28 19.08 -1.23
N GLY A 57 5.04 18.87 -1.66
CA GLY A 57 4.70 18.57 -3.05
C GLY A 57 4.81 17.10 -3.45
N ILE A 58 4.97 16.17 -2.49
CA ILE A 58 4.93 14.74 -2.81
C ILE A 58 3.49 14.33 -3.11
N GLU A 59 3.30 13.73 -4.27
CA GLU A 59 2.02 13.17 -4.69
C GLU A 59 1.89 11.70 -4.31
N PHE A 60 0.71 11.31 -3.85
CA PHE A 60 0.39 9.94 -3.48
C PHE A 60 -0.72 9.35 -4.36
N ASN A 61 -0.75 8.03 -4.40
CA ASN A 61 -1.86 7.28 -4.97
C ASN A 61 -3.13 7.51 -4.14
N THR A 62 -4.27 7.63 -4.82
CA THR A 62 -5.57 7.92 -4.19
C THR A 62 -6.42 6.66 -4.08
N MET A 63 -7.26 6.59 -3.05
CA MET A 63 -8.26 5.54 -2.88
C MET A 63 -9.67 6.08 -3.00
N THR A 64 -10.62 5.21 -3.33
CA THR A 64 -12.04 5.55 -3.27
C THR A 64 -12.49 5.67 -1.82
N SER A 65 -13.47 6.55 -1.54
CA SER A 65 -14.05 6.68 -0.20
C SER A 65 -14.62 5.37 0.33
N SER A 66 -15.14 4.52 -0.58
CA SER A 66 -15.71 3.22 -0.25
C SER A 66 -14.73 2.28 0.45
N TYR A 67 -13.43 2.36 0.13
CA TYR A 67 -12.40 1.58 0.82
C TYR A 67 -12.45 1.79 2.34
N TYR A 68 -12.60 3.03 2.77
CA TYR A 68 -12.63 3.40 4.19
C TYR A 68 -13.95 3.03 4.86
N ASP A 69 -15.06 3.09 4.13
CA ASP A 69 -16.36 2.64 4.64
C ASP A 69 -16.34 1.12 4.87
N ASP A 70 -15.75 0.36 3.94
CA ASP A 70 -15.61 -1.09 4.08
C ASP A 70 -14.56 -1.47 5.12
N LEU A 71 -13.46 -0.70 5.25
CA LEU A 71 -12.52 -0.85 6.36
C LEU A 71 -13.23 -0.68 7.70
N LYS A 72 -14.05 0.37 7.86
CA LYS A 72 -14.82 0.60 9.09
C LYS A 72 -15.73 -0.58 9.43
N LYS A 73 -16.51 -1.08 8.45
CA LYS A 73 -17.37 -2.27 8.65
C LYS A 73 -16.57 -3.51 9.07
N ARG A 74 -15.41 -3.74 8.46
CA ARG A 74 -14.56 -4.90 8.81
C ARG A 74 -13.99 -4.77 10.23
N LEU A 75 -13.54 -3.57 10.63
CA LEU A 75 -13.07 -3.30 11.99
C LEU A 75 -14.19 -3.52 13.03
N GLU A 76 -15.40 -3.02 12.76
CA GLU A 76 -16.57 -3.22 13.62
C GLU A 76 -16.95 -4.69 13.74
N ARG A 77 -17.04 -5.41 12.60
CA ARG A 77 -17.33 -6.85 12.56
C ARG A 77 -16.32 -7.65 13.38
N ASP A 78 -15.05 -7.31 13.29
CA ASP A 78 -13.96 -8.03 13.97
C ASP A 78 -13.75 -7.54 15.42
N GLY A 79 -14.48 -6.50 15.85
CA GLY A 79 -14.36 -5.90 17.17
C GLY A 79 -12.98 -5.27 17.42
N VAL A 80 -12.32 -4.78 16.37
CA VAL A 80 -10.96 -4.26 16.39
C VAL A 80 -10.95 -2.73 16.39
N LEU A 81 -10.06 -2.16 17.19
CA LEU A 81 -9.75 -0.73 17.18
C LEU A 81 -8.34 -0.48 16.61
N ILE A 82 -8.22 0.57 15.81
CA ILE A 82 -6.94 1.16 15.41
C ILE A 82 -6.72 2.47 16.18
N LEU A 83 -5.47 2.90 16.35
CA LEU A 83 -5.15 4.05 17.20
C LEU A 83 -5.28 5.38 16.46
N GLU A 84 -5.07 5.37 15.15
CA GLU A 84 -5.16 6.54 14.28
C GLU A 84 -6.63 6.83 13.88
N ASP A 85 -6.96 8.12 13.72
CA ASP A 85 -8.29 8.55 13.30
C ASP A 85 -8.58 8.11 11.85
N LEU A 86 -9.65 7.34 11.64
CA LEU A 86 -10.08 6.85 10.33
C LEU A 86 -10.34 7.99 9.32
N ASN A 87 -10.81 9.15 9.76
CA ASN A 87 -11.03 10.31 8.90
C ASN A 87 -9.71 10.92 8.43
N GLU A 88 -8.70 10.94 9.30
CA GLU A 88 -7.37 11.42 8.92
C GLU A 88 -6.67 10.43 7.98
N LEU A 89 -6.82 9.12 8.23
CA LEU A 89 -6.35 8.08 7.30
C LEU A 89 -7.00 8.22 5.93
N ARG A 90 -8.33 8.46 5.90
CA ARG A 90 -9.10 8.72 4.68
C ARG A 90 -8.60 9.95 3.94
N LYS A 91 -8.48 11.08 4.63
CA LYS A 91 -8.01 12.34 4.06
C LYS A 91 -6.62 12.21 3.43
N LEU A 92 -5.76 11.39 4.03
CA LEU A 92 -4.38 11.22 3.60
C LEU A 92 -4.19 10.07 2.60
N ASN A 93 -5.23 9.29 2.27
CA ASN A 93 -5.14 8.07 1.44
C ASN A 93 -4.26 6.96 2.04
N ILE A 94 -4.19 6.88 3.38
CA ILE A 94 -3.42 5.83 4.07
C ILE A 94 -4.24 4.55 4.14
N LEU A 95 -3.63 3.44 3.75
CA LEU A 95 -4.19 2.09 3.75
C LEU A 95 -3.90 1.37 5.07
N VAL A 96 -4.79 0.46 5.45
CA VAL A 96 -4.69 -0.36 6.67
C VAL A 96 -4.83 -1.84 6.32
N ASP A 97 -3.89 -2.64 6.81
CA ASP A 97 -4.03 -4.10 6.92
C ASP A 97 -3.80 -4.53 8.37
N TYR A 98 -4.61 -5.45 8.86
CA TYR A 98 -4.66 -5.79 10.27
C TYR A 98 -4.96 -7.28 10.48
N ASP A 99 -4.47 -7.83 11.59
CA ASP A 99 -4.69 -9.22 11.97
C ASP A 99 -5.69 -9.31 13.14
N PRO A 100 -6.97 -9.65 12.89
CA PRO A 100 -7.97 -9.72 13.96
C PRO A 100 -7.66 -10.80 15.01
N ASN A 101 -6.88 -11.84 14.67
CA ASN A 101 -6.51 -12.89 15.62
C ASN A 101 -5.53 -12.40 16.69
N SER A 102 -4.83 -11.30 16.42
CA SER A 102 -3.91 -10.66 17.37
C SER A 102 -4.59 -9.64 18.28
N ARG A 103 -5.92 -9.53 18.23
CA ARG A 103 -6.68 -8.57 19.04
C ARG A 103 -6.47 -8.78 20.53
N ASN A 104 -6.03 -7.73 21.22
CA ASN A 104 -5.97 -7.67 22.66
C ASN A 104 -7.40 -7.56 23.25
N LYS A 105 -7.79 -8.51 24.09
CA LYS A 105 -9.15 -8.57 24.67
C LYS A 105 -9.49 -7.38 25.60
N LYS A 106 -8.50 -6.68 26.15
CA LYS A 106 -8.72 -5.54 27.06
C LYS A 106 -8.83 -4.22 26.31
N THR A 107 -8.02 -4.02 25.27
CA THR A 107 -7.95 -2.74 24.54
C THR A 107 -8.66 -2.77 23.19
N ASN A 108 -9.05 -3.95 22.71
CA ASN A 108 -9.55 -4.20 21.35
C ASN A 108 -8.57 -3.84 20.23
N VAL A 109 -7.34 -3.45 20.54
CA VAL A 109 -6.31 -3.16 19.55
C VAL A 109 -5.65 -4.45 19.07
N CYS A 110 -5.36 -4.55 17.79
CA CYS A 110 -4.64 -5.67 17.19
C CYS A 110 -3.28 -5.24 16.62
N ASN A 111 -2.54 -6.18 16.04
CA ASN A 111 -1.40 -5.89 15.20
C ASN A 111 -1.89 -5.42 13.82
N TYR A 112 -1.40 -4.26 13.37
CA TYR A 112 -1.72 -3.72 12.06
C TYR A 112 -0.56 -2.95 11.44
N ILE A 113 -0.71 -2.67 10.16
CA ILE A 113 0.23 -1.92 9.34
C ILE A 113 -0.50 -0.81 8.61
N LEU A 114 0.14 0.35 8.54
CA LEU A 114 -0.32 1.51 7.81
C LEU A 114 0.64 1.76 6.66
N GLN A 115 0.13 1.96 5.47
CA GLN A 115 0.94 2.09 4.25
C GLN A 115 0.35 3.15 3.34
N ILE A 116 1.21 3.86 2.61
CA ILE A 116 0.80 4.75 1.53
C ILE A 116 1.92 4.78 0.49
N PHE A 117 1.53 4.90 -0.77
CA PHE A 117 2.42 4.80 -1.92
C PHE A 117 2.41 6.12 -2.69
N THR A 118 3.59 6.63 -3.02
CA THR A 118 3.71 7.81 -3.87
C THR A 118 3.27 7.47 -5.29
N LYS A 119 2.98 8.50 -6.09
CA LYS A 119 3.06 8.35 -7.54
C LYS A 119 4.52 8.06 -7.95
N PRO A 120 4.76 7.53 -9.16
CA PRO A 120 6.10 7.49 -9.74
C PRO A 120 6.74 8.89 -9.76
N PHE A 121 8.04 8.97 -9.52
CA PHE A 121 8.79 10.24 -9.53
C PHE A 121 9.27 10.65 -10.93
N SER A 122 9.11 9.77 -11.91
CA SER A 122 9.37 10.01 -13.32
C SER A 122 8.09 9.85 -14.12
N ASP A 123 8.08 10.36 -15.35
CA ASP A 123 6.99 10.13 -16.30
C ASP A 123 6.82 8.65 -16.66
N ARG A 124 7.91 7.88 -16.54
CA ARG A 124 7.87 6.41 -16.65
C ARG A 124 7.26 5.82 -15.37
N PRO A 125 6.28 4.90 -15.46
CA PRO A 125 5.65 4.25 -14.31
C PRO A 125 6.57 3.17 -13.68
N THR A 126 7.76 3.57 -13.25
CA THR A 126 8.79 2.68 -12.70
C THR A 126 8.92 2.84 -11.18
N LEU A 127 9.89 3.64 -10.72
CA LEU A 127 10.22 3.78 -9.31
C LEU A 127 9.23 4.66 -8.55
N PHE A 128 8.71 4.14 -7.45
CA PHE A 128 7.96 4.92 -6.45
C PHE A 128 8.41 4.58 -5.02
N PHE A 129 7.90 5.32 -4.04
CA PHE A 129 8.22 5.12 -2.64
C PHE A 129 6.99 4.74 -1.84
N GLU A 130 7.20 3.96 -0.79
CA GLU A 130 6.19 3.62 0.20
C GLU A 130 6.56 4.26 1.54
N VAL A 131 5.59 4.83 2.25
CA VAL A 131 5.74 5.18 3.66
C VAL A 131 4.96 4.17 4.49
N ILE A 132 5.64 3.56 5.46
CA ILE A 132 5.11 2.44 6.23
C ILE A 132 5.23 2.65 7.73
N GLN A 133 4.16 2.38 8.48
CA GLN A 133 4.18 2.31 9.94
C GLN A 133 3.67 0.96 10.40
N ARG A 134 4.38 0.34 11.34
CA ARG A 134 4.05 -0.99 11.88
C ARG A 134 3.67 -0.88 13.34
N ARG A 135 2.54 -1.45 13.72
CA ARG A 135 2.09 -1.59 15.11
C ARG A 135 2.10 -3.07 15.45
N HIS A 136 3.27 -3.53 15.90
CA HIS A 136 3.55 -4.93 16.24
C HIS A 136 3.27 -5.96 15.11
N HIS A 137 3.18 -5.48 13.86
CA HIS A 137 2.94 -6.32 12.69
C HIS A 137 4.22 -6.48 11.84
N ASN A 138 4.70 -7.72 11.72
CA ASN A 138 5.93 -8.05 10.99
C ASN A 138 5.68 -8.54 9.54
N GLY A 139 4.42 -8.73 9.13
CA GLY A 139 4.05 -9.19 7.78
C GLY A 139 4.18 -8.11 6.69
N PHE A 140 3.73 -8.42 5.48
CA PHE A 140 3.85 -7.51 4.33
C PHE A 140 2.63 -6.61 4.08
N GLY A 141 1.51 -6.84 4.78
CA GLY A 141 0.29 -6.09 4.53
C GLY A 141 -0.49 -6.64 3.34
N LYS A 142 -0.81 -7.95 3.34
CA LYS A 142 -1.46 -8.62 2.19
C LYS A 142 -2.78 -7.94 1.80
N GLY A 143 -3.54 -7.43 2.77
CA GLY A 143 -4.76 -6.66 2.52
C GLY A 143 -4.50 -5.30 1.87
N THR A 144 -3.42 -4.61 2.27
CA THR A 144 -2.97 -3.36 1.66
C THR A 144 -2.57 -3.57 0.20
N PHE A 145 -1.89 -4.69 -0.11
CA PHE A 145 -1.44 -4.99 -1.46
C PHE A 145 -2.62 -4.97 -2.45
N LYS A 146 -3.76 -5.57 -2.12
CA LYS A 146 -4.94 -5.53 -3.00
C LYS A 146 -5.39 -4.10 -3.29
N GLY A 147 -5.51 -3.25 -2.27
CA GLY A 147 -5.87 -1.84 -2.45
C GLY A 147 -4.83 -1.03 -3.22
N LEU A 148 -3.54 -1.36 -3.08
CA LEU A 148 -2.47 -0.79 -3.90
C LEU A 148 -2.66 -1.17 -5.38
N PHE A 149 -2.86 -2.45 -5.69
CA PHE A 149 -3.07 -2.94 -7.06
C PHE A 149 -4.26 -2.24 -7.71
N GLU A 150 -5.40 -2.14 -7.02
CA GLU A 150 -6.61 -1.47 -7.53
C GLU A 150 -6.35 0.02 -7.85
N SER A 151 -5.56 0.71 -7.03
CA SER A 151 -5.21 2.11 -7.27
C SER A 151 -4.21 2.29 -8.41
N ILE A 152 -3.22 1.40 -8.54
CA ILE A 152 -2.28 1.43 -9.66
C ILE A 152 -3.00 1.10 -10.97
N GLU A 153 -3.87 0.09 -11.01
CA GLU A 153 -4.69 -0.24 -12.17
C GLU A 153 -5.56 0.94 -12.61
N ALA A 154 -6.14 1.67 -11.65
CA ALA A 154 -6.89 2.90 -11.95
C ALA A 154 -6.00 3.97 -12.62
N GLN A 155 -4.71 4.02 -12.30
CA GLN A 155 -3.77 4.89 -13.00
C GLN A 155 -3.33 4.33 -14.36
N GLN A 156 -3.17 3.02 -14.50
CA GLN A 156 -2.89 2.37 -15.79
C GLN A 156 -4.00 2.63 -16.80
N MET A 157 -5.26 2.58 -16.35
CA MET A 157 -6.41 2.97 -17.18
C MET A 157 -6.29 4.42 -17.67
N LYS A 158 -5.87 5.35 -16.81
CA LYS A 158 -5.67 6.75 -17.19
C LYS A 158 -4.51 6.94 -18.17
N ARG A 159 -3.47 6.11 -18.07
CA ARG A 159 -2.33 6.10 -19.00
C ARG A 159 -2.60 5.35 -20.31
N GLY A 160 -3.68 4.57 -20.38
CA GLY A 160 -4.00 3.72 -21.53
C GLY A 160 -3.17 2.43 -21.61
N THR A 161 -2.49 2.04 -20.53
CA THR A 161 -1.59 0.87 -20.49
C THR A 161 -2.25 -0.40 -19.95
N LEU A 162 -3.47 -0.29 -19.41
CA LEU A 162 -4.29 -1.44 -19.02
C LEU A 162 -5.02 -2.02 -20.23
N THR A 163 -4.32 -2.83 -21.03
CA THR A 163 -4.85 -3.43 -22.26
C THR A 163 -5.23 -4.89 -22.05
N ASP A 164 -6.11 -5.40 -22.92
CA ASP A 164 -6.32 -6.85 -23.03
C ASP A 164 -5.03 -7.52 -23.50
N ARG A 165 -4.80 -8.76 -23.07
CA ARG A 165 -3.69 -9.55 -23.60
C ARG A 165 -4.00 -9.96 -25.04
N ILE A 166 -3.03 -9.76 -25.93
CA ILE A 166 -3.02 -10.25 -27.32
C ILE A 166 -2.56 -11.70 -27.33
#